data_AF-A0A511K9K3-F1
#
_entry.id   AF-A0A511K9K3-F1
#
_cell.length_a   1.000
_cell.length_b   1.000
_cell.length_c   1.000
_cell.angle_alpha   90.00
_cell.angle_beta   90.00
_cell.angle_gamma   90.00
#
_symmetry.space_group_name_H-M   'P 1'
#
loop_
_entity.id
_entity.type
_entity.pdbx_description
1 polymer ?
#
loop_
_entity_poly.entity_id
_entity_poly.type
_entity_poly.pdbx_seq_one_letter_code
_entity_poly.pdbx_strand_id
1 'polypeptide(L)'
;MLATAPVPTPPPSHLPAPLHPLHAYLSTSPFLDKYSIKYIHAREADPDGSWCDWVVVASLREGRERGLRGAMDGVKQFLAKNPVELDSSTTATTTTSSSLEPTDESDPDSTPPAPAPFAPPSSSPVIHGLPATPSRHARRRAASSTRAARKIDTTDPGTGWAMLDSGTLVVHVMTCRARDEWGRGIEDVWEGVGALEARERGEEGWVSSARREEMRLREEELRANMDEVGREMVMEEEAQAELDKPLRR
;
A
#
# COMPACT_ATOMS: atom_id res chain seq x y z
N MET A 1 13.26 -32.49 -1.56
CA MET A 1 12.03 -31.68 -1.61
C MET A 1 12.34 -30.45 -2.45
N LEU A 2 11.78 -30.34 -3.65
CA LEU A 2 11.93 -29.15 -4.50
C LEU A 2 11.13 -28.02 -3.85
N ALA A 3 11.82 -27.04 -3.27
CA ALA A 3 11.19 -25.82 -2.78
C ALA A 3 10.78 -24.99 -4.01
N THR A 4 9.50 -25.03 -4.39
CA THR A 4 8.94 -24.10 -5.37
C THR A 4 9.14 -22.69 -4.83
N ALA A 5 9.89 -21.86 -5.58
CA ALA A 5 10.08 -20.46 -5.23
C ALA A 5 8.72 -19.74 -5.13
N PRO A 6 8.55 -18.80 -4.19
CA PRO A 6 7.31 -18.06 -4.06
C PRO A 6 7.03 -17.27 -5.35
N VAL A 7 5.89 -17.54 -5.97
CA VAL A 7 5.42 -16.82 -7.17
C VAL A 7 4.78 -15.50 -6.72
N PRO A 8 5.16 -14.34 -7.31
CA PRO A 8 4.53 -13.06 -7.02
C PRO A 8 3.03 -13.09 -7.30
N THR A 9 2.24 -12.38 -6.50
CA THR A 9 0.85 -12.11 -6.85
C THR A 9 0.81 -11.06 -7.97
N PRO A 10 -0.17 -11.13 -8.87
CA PRO A 10 -0.37 -10.06 -9.84
C PRO A 10 -0.67 -8.74 -9.09
N PRO A 11 -0.10 -7.60 -9.52
CA PRO A 11 -0.39 -6.32 -8.92
C PRO A 11 -1.88 -5.96 -9.09
N PRO A 12 -2.47 -5.22 -8.13
CA PRO A 12 -3.80 -4.67 -8.31
C PRO A 12 -3.85 -3.81 -9.58
N SER A 13 -4.94 -3.91 -10.34
CA SER A 13 -5.18 -3.21 -11.61
C SER A 13 -5.17 -1.68 -11.49
N HIS A 14 -5.60 -1.14 -10.34
CA HIS A 14 -5.55 0.29 -10.03
C HIS A 14 -4.14 0.77 -9.61
N LEU A 15 -3.17 -0.14 -9.45
CA LEU A 15 -1.82 0.20 -9.02
C LEU A 15 -0.97 0.68 -10.22
N PRO A 16 -0.32 1.86 -10.14
CA PRO A 16 0.50 2.38 -11.22
C PRO A 16 1.76 1.51 -11.43
N ALA A 17 2.23 1.45 -12.68
CA ALA A 17 3.36 0.62 -13.10
C ALA A 17 4.65 0.78 -12.27
N PRO A 18 5.04 2.00 -11.82
CA PRO A 18 6.21 2.18 -10.95
C PRO A 18 6.16 1.41 -9.62
N LEU A 19 4.95 1.08 -9.12
CA LEU A 19 4.78 0.32 -7.87
C LEU A 19 4.74 -1.20 -8.08
N HIS A 20 4.69 -1.70 -9.32
CA HIS A 20 4.64 -3.14 -9.61
C HIS A 20 5.88 -3.90 -9.08
N PRO A 21 7.12 -3.39 -9.21
CA PRO A 21 8.29 -4.06 -8.63
C PRO A 21 8.22 -4.16 -7.11
N LEU A 22 7.71 -3.11 -6.44
CA LEU A 22 7.49 -3.12 -5.00
C LEU A 22 6.42 -4.16 -4.63
N HIS A 23 5.32 -4.24 -5.37
CA HIS A 23 4.30 -5.26 -5.15
C HIS A 23 4.85 -6.69 -5.28
N ALA A 24 5.65 -6.95 -6.31
CA ALA A 24 6.30 -8.25 -6.51
C ALA A 24 7.23 -8.59 -5.33
N TYR A 25 7.99 -7.62 -4.82
CA TYR A 25 8.85 -7.80 -3.66
C TYR A 25 8.05 -8.08 -2.37
N LEU A 26 7.00 -7.29 -2.11
CA LEU A 26 6.20 -7.45 -0.90
C LEU A 26 5.42 -8.78 -0.91
N SER A 27 4.85 -9.17 -2.05
CA SER A 27 4.05 -10.41 -2.18
C SER A 27 4.88 -11.69 -2.10
N THR A 28 6.18 -11.62 -2.42
CA THR A 28 7.12 -12.75 -2.29
C THR A 28 7.90 -12.73 -0.97
N SER A 29 7.72 -11.70 -0.15
CA SER A 29 8.42 -11.55 1.12
C SER A 29 8.15 -12.72 2.06
N PRO A 30 9.18 -13.30 2.70
CA PRO A 30 8.98 -14.35 3.69
C PRO A 30 8.35 -13.84 5.00
N PHE A 31 8.32 -12.51 5.20
CA PHE A 31 7.81 -11.88 6.41
C PHE A 31 6.36 -11.41 6.29
N LEU A 32 5.94 -10.97 5.10
CA LEU A 32 4.65 -10.31 4.90
C LEU A 32 3.59 -11.29 4.42
N ASP A 33 2.36 -11.09 4.88
CA ASP A 33 1.22 -11.80 4.33
C ASP A 33 0.79 -11.13 3.03
N LYS A 34 0.95 -11.84 1.92
CA LYS A 34 0.66 -11.35 0.58
C LYS A 34 -0.79 -10.90 0.39
N TYR A 35 -1.75 -11.50 1.11
CA TYR A 35 -3.17 -11.14 1.02
C TYR A 35 -3.53 -9.93 1.87
N SER A 36 -2.63 -9.51 2.76
CA SER A 36 -2.84 -8.34 3.62
C SER A 36 -2.40 -7.04 2.95
N ILE A 37 -1.69 -7.09 1.82
CA ILE A 37 -1.12 -5.89 1.22
C ILE A 37 -2.23 -5.04 0.60
N LYS A 38 -2.39 -3.81 1.10
CA LYS A 38 -3.31 -2.81 0.54
C LYS A 38 -2.56 -1.56 0.09
N TYR A 39 -3.07 -0.94 -0.96
CA TYR A 39 -2.55 0.29 -1.54
C TYR A 39 -3.64 1.35 -1.46
N ILE A 40 -3.27 2.53 -1.01
CA ILE A 40 -4.15 3.68 -0.83
C ILE A 40 -3.51 4.84 -1.60
N HIS A 41 -4.27 5.45 -2.51
CA HIS A 41 -3.83 6.63 -3.23
C HIS A 41 -4.12 7.89 -2.40
N ALA A 42 -3.16 8.29 -1.57
CA ALA A 42 -3.31 9.42 -0.65
C ALA A 42 -3.56 10.75 -1.38
N ARG A 43 -2.88 10.99 -2.50
CA ARG A 43 -3.08 12.21 -3.30
C ARG A 43 -4.42 12.28 -4.04
N GLU A 44 -5.06 11.14 -4.30
CA GLU A 44 -6.44 11.11 -4.80
C GLU A 44 -7.43 11.50 -3.70
N ALA A 45 -7.18 11.06 -2.47
CA ALA A 45 -8.04 11.38 -1.32
C ALA A 45 -7.86 12.82 -0.83
N ASP A 46 -6.64 13.34 -0.83
CA ASP A 46 -6.32 14.68 -0.35
C ASP A 46 -5.28 15.35 -1.27
N PRO A 47 -5.72 15.99 -2.37
CA PRO A 47 -4.81 16.55 -3.37
C PRO A 47 -3.86 17.62 -2.82
N ASP A 48 -4.35 18.44 -1.87
CA ASP A 48 -3.68 19.65 -1.39
C ASP A 48 -3.02 19.46 -0.01
N GLY A 49 -3.50 18.52 0.81
CA GLY A 49 -2.99 18.26 2.16
C GLY A 49 -2.12 17.00 2.28
N SER A 50 -2.17 16.07 1.31
CA SER A 50 -1.33 14.87 1.37
C SER A 50 0.14 15.17 1.08
N TRP A 51 1.00 14.76 2.02
CA TRP A 51 2.44 14.89 1.89
C TRP A 51 3.09 13.74 1.12
N CYS A 52 2.34 12.67 0.85
CA CYS A 52 2.76 11.51 0.07
C CYS A 52 1.69 11.14 -0.97
N ASP A 53 2.07 10.42 -2.02
CA ASP A 53 1.16 10.06 -3.11
C ASP A 53 0.44 8.74 -2.81
N TRP A 54 1.17 7.79 -2.22
CA TRP A 54 0.70 6.44 -1.96
C TRP A 54 1.06 5.96 -0.55
N VAL A 55 0.10 5.26 0.07
CA VAL A 55 0.27 4.57 1.34
C VAL A 55 0.08 3.08 1.12
N VAL A 56 1.05 2.27 1.55
CA VAL A 56 1.01 0.81 1.49
C VAL A 56 0.84 0.28 2.90
N VAL A 57 -0.16 -0.56 3.12
CA VAL A 57 -0.42 -1.19 4.43
C VAL A 57 -0.25 -2.69 4.28
N ALA A 58 0.66 -3.28 5.05
CA ALA A 58 0.93 -4.72 5.03
C ALA A 58 1.01 -5.31 6.44
N SER A 59 0.55 -6.54 6.58
CA SER A 59 0.70 -7.32 7.81
C SER A 59 1.88 -8.29 7.71
N LEU A 60 2.53 -8.55 8.84
CA LEU A 60 3.41 -9.69 9.01
C LEU A 60 2.58 -10.98 8.97
N ARG A 61 3.19 -12.05 8.47
CA ARG A 61 2.63 -13.40 8.54
C ARG A 61 2.52 -13.84 10.00
N GLU A 62 1.51 -14.64 10.28
CA GLU A 62 1.35 -15.30 11.58
C GLU A 62 2.60 -16.13 11.93
N GLY A 63 3.07 -16.01 13.17
CA GLY A 63 4.32 -16.63 13.66
C GLY A 63 5.61 -15.91 13.22
N ARG A 64 5.52 -14.79 12.49
CA ARG A 64 6.65 -13.95 12.07
C ARG A 64 6.63 -12.56 12.70
N GLU A 65 5.94 -12.38 13.82
CA GLU A 65 5.73 -11.08 14.48
C GLU A 65 7.06 -10.43 14.92
N ARG A 66 8.04 -11.27 15.32
CA ARG A 66 9.40 -10.82 15.66
C ARG A 66 10.21 -10.35 14.46
N GLY A 67 9.71 -10.59 13.24
CA GLY A 67 10.34 -10.23 11.97
C GLY A 67 10.13 -8.79 11.52
N LEU A 68 9.41 -7.96 12.29
CA LEU A 68 9.07 -6.58 11.90
C LEU A 68 10.28 -5.77 11.44
N ARG A 69 11.36 -5.78 12.21
CA ARG A 69 12.61 -5.08 11.85
C ARG A 69 13.21 -5.62 10.55
N GLY A 70 13.27 -6.94 10.40
CA GLY A 70 13.79 -7.57 9.18
C GLY A 70 12.95 -7.26 7.93
N ALA A 71 11.63 -7.21 8.09
CA ALA A 71 10.71 -6.80 7.03
C ALA A 71 10.98 -5.34 6.61
N MET A 72 11.06 -4.42 7.59
CA MET A 72 11.29 -3.00 7.33
C MET A 72 12.67 -2.73 6.73
N ASP A 73 13.72 -3.35 7.25
CA ASP A 73 15.08 -3.22 6.71
C ASP A 73 15.15 -3.76 5.28
N GLY A 74 14.43 -4.85 4.99
CA GLY A 74 14.29 -5.38 3.63
C GLY A 74 13.59 -4.42 2.67
N VAL A 75 12.45 -3.84 3.07
CA VAL A 75 11.73 -2.84 2.27
C VAL A 75 12.60 -1.59 2.05
N LYS A 76 13.27 -1.11 3.08
CA LYS A 76 14.21 0.01 3.00
C LYS A 76 15.32 -0.26 1.98
N GLN A 77 15.94 -1.43 2.06
CA GLN A 77 17.01 -1.81 1.14
C GLN A 77 16.51 -2.00 -0.30
N PHE A 78 15.27 -2.48 -0.46
CA PHE A 78 14.64 -2.61 -1.77
C PHE A 78 14.40 -1.24 -2.41
N LEU A 79 13.79 -0.30 -1.67
CA LEU A 79 13.49 1.05 -2.17
C LEU A 79 14.77 1.86 -2.42
N ALA A 80 15.82 1.66 -1.63
CA ALA A 80 17.12 2.27 -1.90
C ALA A 80 17.76 1.79 -3.22
N LYS A 81 17.41 0.59 -3.70
CA LYS A 81 17.89 0.03 -4.97
C LYS A 81 16.95 0.30 -6.14
N ASN A 82 15.67 0.48 -5.85
CA ASN A 82 14.60 0.67 -6.83
C ASN A 82 13.80 1.90 -6.39
N PRO A 83 14.33 3.13 -6.62
CA PRO A 83 13.59 4.33 -6.30
C PRO A 83 12.29 4.35 -7.10
N VAL A 84 11.19 4.66 -6.42
CA VAL A 84 9.87 4.76 -7.06
C VAL A 84 9.69 6.22 -7.47
N GLU A 85 9.79 6.48 -8.76
CA GLU A 85 9.42 7.78 -9.34
C GLU A 85 7.93 7.75 -9.67
N LEU A 86 7.15 8.52 -8.92
CA LEU A 86 5.72 8.71 -9.15
C LEU A 86 5.56 10.07 -9.82
N ASP A 87 5.23 10.07 -11.11
CA ASP A 87 5.03 11.31 -11.85
C ASP A 87 3.86 12.09 -11.24
N SER A 88 4.15 13.24 -10.64
CA SER A 88 3.16 14.16 -10.06
C SER A 88 2.31 14.88 -11.13
N SER A 89 2.33 14.44 -12.39
CA SER A 89 1.74 15.15 -13.53
C SER A 89 0.53 14.44 -14.11
N THR A 90 -0.63 14.66 -13.50
CA THR A 90 -1.93 14.57 -14.19
C THR A 90 -2.65 15.91 -14.11
N THR A 91 -1.95 16.99 -14.44
CA THR A 91 -2.51 18.33 -14.66
C THR A 91 -1.66 19.06 -15.70
N ALA A 92 -1.83 18.73 -16.98
CA ALA A 92 -1.45 19.61 -18.08
C ALA A 92 -2.44 19.43 -19.25
N THR A 93 -3.51 20.18 -19.12
CA THR A 93 -4.47 20.66 -20.11
C THR A 93 -3.95 20.68 -21.56
N THR A 94 -4.61 19.92 -22.43
CA THR A 94 -4.70 20.20 -23.86
C THR A 94 -5.30 21.60 -24.06
N THR A 95 -4.61 22.55 -24.71
CA THR A 95 -5.12 23.52 -25.72
C THR A 95 -4.02 24.53 -26.14
N THR A 96 -3.43 24.27 -27.31
CA THR A 96 -3.33 25.16 -28.49
C THR A 96 -2.80 26.62 -28.37
N SER A 97 -1.59 26.81 -28.91
CA SER A 97 -1.07 27.88 -29.79
C SER A 97 -1.40 29.38 -29.58
N SER A 98 -0.36 30.19 -29.35
CA SER A 98 0.05 31.40 -30.13
C SER A 98 1.13 32.17 -29.36
N SER A 99 2.37 32.29 -29.84
CA SER A 99 2.93 33.22 -30.84
C SER A 99 3.55 34.51 -30.23
N LEU A 100 4.84 34.71 -30.56
CA LEU A 100 5.65 35.94 -30.63
C LEU A 100 6.39 36.51 -29.37
N GLU A 101 7.70 36.19 -29.29
CA GLU A 101 8.89 37.08 -29.45
C GLU A 101 9.18 38.25 -28.45
N PRO A 102 10.46 38.71 -28.36
CA PRO A 102 11.23 38.86 -27.12
C PRO A 102 11.67 40.29 -26.79
N THR A 103 12.21 40.52 -25.58
CA THR A 103 13.17 41.62 -25.33
C THR A 103 14.16 41.29 -24.23
N ASP A 104 15.42 41.44 -24.63
CA ASP A 104 16.69 41.48 -23.91
C ASP A 104 16.80 42.78 -23.10
N GLU A 105 17.20 42.72 -21.84
CA GLU A 105 17.94 43.82 -21.19
C GLU A 105 18.75 43.29 -20.01
N SER A 106 20.07 43.44 -20.15
CA SER A 106 21.10 43.13 -19.18
C SER A 106 21.28 44.30 -18.21
N ASP A 107 21.31 44.05 -16.90
CA ASP A 107 21.86 45.01 -15.93
C ASP A 107 22.68 44.28 -14.84
N PRO A 108 23.97 44.59 -14.65
CA PRO A 108 24.84 43.93 -13.69
C PRO A 108 24.91 44.71 -12.36
N ASP A 109 24.10 44.31 -11.38
CA ASP A 109 24.35 44.69 -9.98
C ASP A 109 24.33 43.49 -9.04
N SER A 110 25.49 43.28 -8.40
CA SER A 110 25.83 42.11 -7.61
C SER A 110 25.15 42.17 -6.25
N THR A 111 24.09 41.37 -6.08
CA THR A 111 23.61 40.99 -4.75
C THR A 111 24.20 39.61 -4.42
N PRO A 112 24.88 39.40 -3.27
CA PRO A 112 25.41 38.09 -2.92
C PRO A 112 24.25 37.09 -2.79
N PRO A 113 24.39 35.84 -3.28
CA PRO A 113 23.34 34.85 -3.17
C PRO A 113 23.04 34.61 -1.69
N ALA A 114 21.77 34.72 -1.32
CA ALA A 114 21.27 34.33 -0.02
C ALA A 114 21.73 32.90 0.31
N PRO A 115 22.02 32.58 1.59
CA PRO A 115 22.32 31.20 1.97
C PRO A 115 21.15 30.31 1.55
N ALA A 116 21.45 29.28 0.76
CA ALA A 116 20.46 28.31 0.29
C ALA A 116 19.64 27.80 1.50
N PRO A 117 18.31 28.02 1.53
CA PRO A 117 17.48 27.43 2.55
C PRO A 117 17.36 25.94 2.23
N PHE A 118 17.66 25.12 3.23
CA PHE A 118 17.39 23.69 3.29
C PHE A 118 18.28 22.79 2.41
N ALA A 119 19.01 21.93 3.10
CA ALA A 119 19.54 20.70 2.53
C ALA A 119 18.47 19.97 1.69
N PRO A 120 18.85 19.28 0.60
CA PRO A 120 17.90 18.49 -0.18
C PRO A 120 17.14 17.53 0.75
N PRO A 121 15.83 17.28 0.52
CA PRO A 121 15.09 16.35 1.34
C PRO A 121 15.85 15.03 1.34
N SER A 122 16.14 14.53 2.55
CA SER A 122 16.87 13.29 2.80
C SER A 122 16.34 12.19 1.87
N SER A 123 17.07 11.91 0.80
CA SER A 123 16.70 10.96 -0.27
C SER A 123 16.83 9.49 0.20
N SER A 124 16.83 9.29 1.52
CA SER A 124 17.04 8.02 2.17
C SER A 124 15.80 7.67 2.99
N PRO A 125 15.16 6.53 2.72
CA PRO A 125 13.95 6.14 3.44
C PRO A 125 14.18 6.06 4.95
N VAL A 126 13.30 6.71 5.71
CA VAL A 126 13.36 6.83 7.18
C VAL A 126 12.38 5.83 7.78
N ILE A 127 12.81 5.05 8.78
CA ILE A 127 11.94 4.10 9.47
C ILE A 127 11.56 4.68 10.84
N HIS A 128 10.26 4.74 11.11
CA HIS A 128 9.65 5.11 12.37
C HIS A 128 9.03 3.89 13.06
N GLY A 129 8.95 3.90 14.39
CA GLY A 129 8.23 2.88 15.18
C GLY A 129 8.98 1.58 15.49
N LEU A 130 10.22 1.39 15.00
CA LEU A 130 11.01 0.23 15.40
C LEU A 130 11.61 0.41 16.81
N PRO A 131 11.61 -0.64 17.66
CA PRO A 131 12.30 -0.58 18.95
C PRO A 131 13.80 -0.34 18.73
N ALA A 132 14.40 0.51 19.56
CA ALA A 132 15.81 0.87 19.44
C ALA A 132 16.68 -0.39 19.40
N THR A 133 17.63 -0.47 18.47
CA THR A 133 18.58 -1.59 18.41
C THR A 133 19.24 -1.76 19.78
N PRO A 134 19.17 -2.95 20.41
CA PRO A 134 19.70 -3.13 21.75
C PRO A 134 21.20 -2.86 21.77
N SER A 135 21.60 -1.92 22.64
CA SER A 135 23.00 -1.52 22.76
C SER A 135 23.89 -2.72 23.11
N ARG A 136 25.18 -2.65 22.76
CA ARG A 136 26.16 -3.71 23.11
C ARG A 136 26.19 -3.99 24.62
N HIS A 137 25.90 -2.97 25.43
CA HIS A 137 25.79 -3.07 26.89
C HIS A 137 24.50 -3.78 27.33
N ALA A 138 23.35 -3.54 26.68
CA ALA A 138 22.10 -4.25 26.95
C ALA A 138 22.22 -5.76 26.63
N ARG A 139 22.87 -6.10 25.50
CA ARG A 139 23.15 -7.49 25.11
C ARG A 139 24.02 -8.24 26.14
N ARG A 140 25.01 -7.57 26.73
CA ARG A 140 25.87 -8.18 27.78
C ARG A 140 25.12 -8.47 29.08
N ARG A 141 24.17 -7.61 29.48
CA ARG A 141 23.37 -7.83 30.69
C ARG A 141 22.37 -8.98 30.53
N ALA A 142 21.74 -9.10 29.36
CA ALA A 142 20.84 -10.22 29.06
C ALA A 142 21.57 -11.58 29.06
N ALA A 143 22.80 -11.62 28.53
CA ALA A 143 23.62 -12.85 28.54
C ALA A 143 24.10 -13.27 29.95
N SER A 144 24.32 -12.30 30.85
CA SER A 144 24.74 -12.55 32.24
C SER A 144 23.57 -12.96 33.16
N SER A 145 22.32 -12.82 32.70
CA SER A 145 21.11 -13.15 33.45
C SER A 145 20.55 -14.53 33.07
N THR A 146 21.42 -15.53 32.85
CA THR A 146 21.00 -16.88 32.42
C THR A 146 20.86 -17.89 33.56
N ARG A 147 20.98 -17.47 34.84
CA ARG A 147 20.89 -18.40 35.98
C ARG A 147 19.77 -18.13 36.99
N ALA A 148 19.03 -17.03 36.87
CA ALA A 148 18.01 -16.67 37.86
C ALA A 148 16.85 -15.86 37.28
N ALA A 149 16.10 -16.40 36.32
CA ALA A 149 14.72 -15.96 36.06
C ALA A 149 14.00 -16.98 35.18
N ARG A 150 13.16 -17.82 35.81
CA ARG A 150 12.04 -18.47 35.12
C ARG A 150 11.06 -17.37 34.71
N LYS A 151 10.57 -17.39 33.45
CA LYS A 151 9.56 -16.47 32.88
C LYS A 151 9.92 -14.97 32.97
N ILE A 152 10.85 -14.53 32.13
CA ILE A 152 10.74 -13.17 31.57
C ILE A 152 10.09 -13.37 30.21
N ASP A 153 8.81 -13.04 30.11
CA ASP A 153 8.21 -12.71 28.81
C ASP A 153 9.07 -11.62 28.21
N THR A 154 9.98 -12.02 27.32
CA THR A 154 10.79 -11.10 26.54
C THR A 154 9.93 -10.64 25.37
N THR A 155 8.78 -10.04 25.70
CA THR A 155 7.99 -9.20 24.80
C THR A 155 8.80 -7.93 24.61
N ASP A 156 9.61 -7.89 23.55
CA ASP A 156 10.15 -6.61 23.09
C ASP A 156 8.94 -5.74 22.67
N PRO A 157 8.64 -4.64 23.40
CA PRO A 157 7.36 -3.94 23.35
C PRO A 157 7.38 -2.87 22.25
N GLY A 158 7.64 -3.26 21.01
CA GLY A 158 7.18 -2.44 19.89
C GLY A 158 5.66 -2.42 19.89
N THR A 159 5.03 -1.34 19.43
CA THR A 159 3.58 -1.23 19.14
C THR A 159 3.07 -2.25 18.12
N GLY A 160 3.90 -3.22 17.71
CA GLY A 160 3.61 -4.15 16.63
C GLY A 160 3.51 -3.45 15.28
N TRP A 161 3.99 -2.22 15.15
CA TRP A 161 3.82 -1.37 13.98
C TRP A 161 5.09 -0.56 13.72
N ALA A 162 5.50 -0.53 12.46
CA ALA A 162 6.53 0.37 11.95
C ALA A 162 6.06 1.02 10.66
N MET A 163 6.58 2.21 10.38
CA MET A 163 6.30 2.97 9.17
C MET A 163 7.62 3.33 8.51
N LEU A 164 7.70 3.19 7.18
CA LEU A 164 8.81 3.67 6.38
C LEU A 164 8.32 4.78 5.47
N ASP A 165 8.98 5.92 5.58
CA ASP A 165 8.74 7.11 4.79
C ASP A 165 9.83 7.22 3.73
N SER A 166 9.43 7.31 2.46
CA SER A 166 10.31 7.56 1.31
C SER A 166 9.98 8.85 0.55
N GLY A 167 9.19 9.75 1.14
CA GLY A 167 8.71 10.99 0.55
C GLY A 167 7.37 10.80 -0.17
N THR A 168 7.41 10.33 -1.41
CA THR A 168 6.20 10.12 -2.24
C THR A 168 5.43 8.84 -1.88
N LEU A 169 6.05 7.93 -1.13
CA LEU A 169 5.48 6.65 -0.75
C LEU A 169 5.72 6.37 0.73
N VAL A 170 4.69 5.90 1.41
CA VAL A 170 4.74 5.46 2.80
C VAL A 170 4.38 3.99 2.91
N VAL A 171 5.14 3.22 3.68
CA VAL A 171 4.88 1.79 3.91
C VAL A 171 4.67 1.52 5.39
N HIS A 172 3.46 1.13 5.77
CA HIS A 172 3.11 0.64 7.10
C HIS A 172 3.24 -0.88 7.14
N VAL A 173 4.07 -1.39 8.04
CA VAL A 173 4.14 -2.83 8.34
C VAL A 173 3.72 -3.04 9.79
N MET A 174 2.81 -3.97 10.00
CA MET A 174 2.21 -4.22 11.31
C MET A 174 2.05 -5.71 11.58
N THR A 175 1.96 -6.11 12.85
CA THR A 175 1.48 -7.44 13.23
C THR A 175 -0.03 -7.54 12.96
N CYS A 176 -0.56 -8.76 12.81
CA CYS A 176 -2.01 -8.93 12.63
C CYS A 176 -2.81 -8.26 13.75
N ARG A 177 -2.35 -8.41 15.00
CA ARG A 177 -2.96 -7.76 16.16
C ARG A 177 -2.93 -6.23 16.07
N ALA A 178 -1.79 -5.63 15.72
CA ALA A 178 -1.70 -4.19 15.57
C ALA A 178 -2.55 -3.68 14.39
N ARG A 179 -2.74 -4.50 13.35
CA ARG A 179 -3.64 -4.16 12.24
C ARG A 179 -5.11 -4.17 12.64
N ASP A 180 -5.52 -5.13 13.44
CA ASP A 180 -6.89 -5.17 13.93
C ASP A 180 -7.19 -4.00 14.89
N GLU A 181 -6.22 -3.63 15.72
CA GLU A 181 -6.36 -2.50 16.65
C GLU A 181 -6.27 -1.13 15.97
N TRP A 182 -5.36 -0.95 15.00
CA TRP A 182 -5.01 0.37 14.44
C TRP A 182 -5.09 0.45 12.92
N GLY A 183 -4.81 -0.65 12.22
CA GLY A 183 -4.66 -0.65 10.76
C GLY A 183 -5.97 -0.49 9.99
N ARG A 184 -7.09 -1.02 10.49
CA ARG A 184 -8.41 -0.74 9.89
C ARG A 184 -8.73 0.76 9.91
N GLY A 185 -8.36 1.42 11.01
CA GLY A 185 -8.49 2.87 11.14
C GLY A 185 -7.70 3.64 10.09
N ILE A 186 -6.54 3.16 9.65
CA ILE A 186 -5.77 3.85 8.59
C ILE A 186 -6.52 3.80 7.25
N GLU A 187 -7.07 2.63 6.90
CA GLU A 187 -7.84 2.45 5.67
C GLU A 187 -9.12 3.32 5.69
N ASP A 188 -9.85 3.30 6.81
CA ASP A 188 -11.07 4.09 6.99
C ASP A 188 -10.81 5.61 7.06
N VAL A 189 -9.68 6.03 7.62
CA VAL A 189 -9.28 7.44 7.70
C VAL A 189 -9.07 8.01 6.31
N TRP A 190 -8.31 7.33 5.45
CA TRP A 190 -8.06 7.84 4.09
C TRP A 190 -9.31 7.85 3.22
N GLU A 191 -10.22 6.87 3.40
CA GLU A 191 -11.55 6.92 2.79
C GLU A 191 -12.38 8.11 3.30
N GLY A 192 -12.36 8.36 4.61
CA GLY A 192 -13.07 9.47 5.23
C GLY A 192 -12.55 10.85 4.78
N VAL A 193 -11.24 10.98 4.61
CA VAL A 193 -10.60 12.19 4.08
C VAL A 193 -11.07 12.46 2.66
N GLY A 194 -10.99 11.48 1.76
CA GLY A 194 -11.43 11.71 0.37
C GLY A 194 -12.93 11.99 0.24
N ALA A 195 -13.75 11.34 1.05
CA ALA A 195 -15.19 11.64 1.10
C ALA A 195 -15.47 13.07 1.60
N LEU A 196 -14.67 13.57 2.55
CA LEU A 196 -14.78 14.94 3.04
C LEU A 196 -14.37 15.96 1.98
N GLU A 197 -13.19 15.79 1.39
CA GLU A 197 -12.64 16.66 0.33
C GLU A 197 -13.56 16.74 -0.89
N ALA A 198 -14.10 15.60 -1.32
CA ALA A 198 -15.08 15.55 -2.40
C ALA A 198 -16.34 16.34 -2.07
N ARG A 199 -16.86 16.20 -0.84
CA ARG A 199 -18.04 16.95 -0.38
C ARG A 199 -17.77 18.45 -0.37
N GLU A 200 -16.57 18.88 0.01
CA GLU A 200 -16.17 20.30 -0.03
C GLU A 200 -16.07 20.84 -1.45
N ARG A 201 -15.67 19.99 -2.41
CA ARG A 201 -15.68 20.31 -3.86
C ARG A 201 -17.07 20.18 -4.50
N GLY A 202 -18.10 19.76 -3.76
CA GLY A 202 -19.45 19.55 -4.27
C GLY A 202 -19.63 18.26 -5.09
N GLU A 203 -18.69 17.33 -4.97
CA GLU A 203 -18.75 16.00 -5.58
C GLU A 203 -19.46 15.03 -4.62
N GLU A 204 -20.59 14.45 -5.04
CA GLU A 204 -21.27 13.40 -4.28
C GLU A 204 -20.75 12.02 -4.68
N GLY A 205 -20.67 11.11 -3.70
CA GLY A 205 -20.36 9.70 -3.97
C GLY A 205 -18.91 9.41 -4.33
N TRP A 206 -17.95 10.20 -3.83
CA TRP A 206 -16.53 9.87 -3.98
C TRP A 206 -16.21 8.54 -3.32
N VAL A 207 -15.40 7.75 -4.02
CA VAL A 207 -14.94 6.43 -3.63
C VAL A 207 -13.51 6.29 -4.12
N SER A 208 -12.61 5.79 -3.27
CA SER A 208 -11.21 5.59 -3.65
C SER A 208 -11.05 4.70 -4.89
N SER A 209 -10.00 4.90 -5.67
CA SER A 209 -9.66 4.01 -6.80
C SER A 209 -9.63 2.52 -6.41
N ALA A 210 -9.11 2.20 -5.22
CA ALA A 210 -9.09 0.83 -4.70
C ALA A 210 -10.51 0.26 -4.49
N ARG A 211 -11.41 1.04 -3.88
CA ARG A 211 -12.78 0.61 -3.61
C ARG A 211 -13.64 0.59 -4.87
N ARG A 212 -13.41 1.50 -5.83
CA ARG A 212 -14.03 1.46 -7.17
C ARG A 212 -13.71 0.16 -7.89
N GLU A 213 -12.45 -0.26 -7.81
CA GLU A 213 -12.00 -1.51 -8.43
C GLU A 213 -12.54 -2.75 -7.73
N GLU A 214 -12.57 -2.77 -6.39
CA GLU A 214 -13.18 -3.87 -5.63
C GLU A 214 -14.67 -4.03 -5.99
N MET A 215 -15.40 -2.92 -6.11
CA MET A 215 -16.80 -2.92 -6.52
C MET A 215 -16.97 -3.48 -7.94
N ARG A 216 -16.09 -3.09 -8.88
CA ARG A 216 -16.10 -3.60 -10.27
C ARG A 216 -15.89 -5.11 -10.30
N LEU A 217 -14.89 -5.62 -9.59
CA LEU A 217 -14.61 -7.06 -9.51
C LEU A 217 -15.78 -7.83 -8.88
N ARG A 218 -16.39 -7.28 -7.82
CA ARG A 218 -17.54 -7.88 -7.17
C ARG A 218 -18.78 -7.94 -8.08
N GLU A 219 -18.98 -6.90 -8.90
CA GLU A 219 -20.06 -6.88 -9.88
C GLU A 219 -19.83 -7.90 -11.01
N GLU A 220 -18.59 -8.03 -11.49
CA GLU A 220 -18.19 -9.04 -12.47
C GLU A 220 -18.39 -10.47 -11.92
N GLU A 221 -18.01 -10.72 -10.66
CA GLU A 221 -18.22 -12.00 -9.98
C GLU A 221 -19.71 -12.31 -9.80
N LEU A 222 -20.50 -11.33 -9.35
CA LEU A 222 -21.94 -11.48 -9.19
C LEU A 222 -22.61 -11.80 -10.52
N ARG A 223 -22.20 -11.13 -11.60
CA ARG A 223 -22.71 -11.40 -12.96
C ARG A 223 -22.39 -12.82 -13.41
N ALA A 224 -21.14 -13.26 -13.22
CA ALA A 224 -20.74 -14.62 -13.58
C ALA A 224 -21.53 -15.68 -12.80
N ASN A 225 -21.78 -15.44 -11.51
CA ASN A 225 -22.60 -16.30 -10.66
C ASN A 225 -24.07 -16.34 -11.14
N MET A 226 -24.66 -15.19 -11.45
CA MET A 226 -26.03 -15.14 -11.98
C MET A 226 -26.16 -15.85 -13.34
N ASP A 227 -25.15 -15.75 -14.21
CA ASP A 227 -25.10 -16.49 -15.47
C ASP A 227 -24.98 -18.00 -15.25
N GLU A 228 -24.27 -18.45 -14.22
CA GLU A 228 -24.16 -19.86 -13.83
C GLU A 228 -25.50 -20.40 -13.30
N VAL A 229 -26.12 -19.69 -12.35
CA VAL A 229 -27.46 -20.03 -11.83
C VAL A 229 -28.49 -20.07 -12.95
N GLY A 230 -28.42 -19.13 -13.90
CA GLY A 230 -29.30 -19.13 -15.07
C GLY A 230 -29.16 -20.40 -15.92
N ARG A 231 -27.93 -20.89 -16.14
CA ARG A 231 -27.70 -22.15 -16.87
C ARG A 231 -28.19 -23.37 -16.10
N GLU A 232 -28.02 -23.39 -14.78
CA GLU A 232 -28.53 -24.47 -13.93
C GLU A 232 -30.06 -24.54 -13.98
N MET A 233 -30.75 -23.40 -13.90
CA MET A 233 -32.21 -23.36 -14.00
C MET A 233 -32.72 -23.89 -15.36
N VAL A 234 -32.06 -23.54 -16.47
CA VAL A 234 -32.43 -24.05 -17.80
C VAL A 234 -32.23 -25.56 -17.89
N MET A 235 -31.12 -26.08 -17.36
CA MET A 235 -30.86 -27.52 -17.32
C MET A 235 -31.88 -28.28 -16.46
N GLU A 236 -32.28 -27.70 -15.32
CA GLU A 236 -33.31 -28.27 -14.44
C GLU A 236 -34.69 -28.24 -15.11
N GLU A 237 -35.03 -27.16 -15.80
CA GLU A 237 -36.28 -27.05 -16.58
C GLU A 237 -36.32 -28.07 -17.73
N GLU A 238 -35.22 -28.25 -18.46
CA GLU A 238 -35.11 -29.26 -19.52
C GLU A 238 -35.21 -30.69 -18.95
N ALA A 239 -34.58 -30.97 -17.80
CA ALA A 239 -34.68 -32.26 -17.12
C ALA A 239 -36.09 -32.54 -16.63
N GLN A 240 -36.78 -31.54 -16.09
CA GLN A 240 -38.17 -31.65 -15.65
C GLN A 240 -39.11 -31.86 -16.85
N ALA A 241 -38.88 -31.16 -17.95
CA ALA A 241 -39.63 -31.33 -19.19
C ALA A 241 -39.40 -32.71 -19.85
N GLU A 242 -38.21 -33.29 -19.71
CA GLU A 242 -37.93 -34.68 -20.12
C GLU A 242 -38.72 -35.69 -19.29
N LEU A 243 -38.83 -35.48 -17.98
CA LEU A 243 -39.60 -36.34 -17.06
C LEU A 243 -41.11 -36.27 -17.33
N ASP A 244 -41.63 -35.11 -17.72
CA ASP A 244 -43.06 -34.90 -18.01
C ASP A 244 -43.49 -35.39 -19.42
N LYS A 245 -42.57 -35.90 -20.25
CA LYS A 245 -42.95 -36.48 -21.55
C LYS A 245 -43.77 -37.77 -21.32
N PRO A 246 -45.02 -37.85 -21.84
CA PRO A 246 -45.82 -39.05 -21.67
C PRO A 246 -45.18 -40.23 -22.41
N LEU A 247 -45.00 -41.35 -21.70
CA LEU A 247 -44.57 -42.62 -22.26
C LEU A 247 -45.56 -43.04 -23.36
N ARG A 248 -45.19 -42.80 -24.62
CA ARG A 248 -45.93 -43.28 -25.79
C ARG A 248 -45.95 -44.82 -25.74
N ARG A 249 -47.09 -45.38 -25.35
CA ARG A 249 -47.44 -46.80 -25.53
C ARG A 249 -47.99 -47.04 -26.92
#